data_AF-X0XL87-F1
#
_entry.id   AF-X0XL87-F1
#
_cell.length_a   1.000
_cell.length_b   1.000
_cell.length_c   1.000
_cell.angle_alpha   90.00
_cell.angle_beta   90.00
_cell.angle_gamma   90.00
#
_symmetry.space_group_name_H-M   'P 1'
#
loop_
_entity.id
_entity.type
_entity.pdbx_description
1 polymer ?
#
loop_
_entity_poly.entity_id
_entity_poly.type
_entity_poly.pdbx_seq_one_letter_code
_entity_poly.pdbx_strand_id
1 'polypeptide(L)' 'MGEDLTVCQVARIAGCHIGTVKNYERKGYIQSLRDGNNYRRYSLQEALKLKEILGIRKKGTE' A
#
# COMPACT_ATOMS: atom_id res chain seq x y z
N MET A 1 7.18 13.47 12.09
CA MET A 1 7.85 12.29 11.49
C MET A 1 6.88 11.70 10.48
N GLY A 2 7.07 11.96 9.19
CA GLY A 2 6.35 11.22 8.17
C GLY A 2 7.07 9.88 8.02
N GLU A 3 6.50 8.80 8.55
CA GLU A 3 7.05 7.47 8.35
C GLU A 3 6.89 7.11 6.88
N ASP A 4 8.02 7.08 6.19
CA ASP A 4 8.11 6.71 4.81
C ASP A 4 8.30 5.18 4.71
N LEU A 5 7.26 4.51 4.25
CA LEU A 5 7.17 3.06 4.24
C LEU A 5 7.65 2.52 2.89
N THR A 6 8.38 1.42 2.94
CA THR A 6 8.70 0.65 1.74
C THR A 6 7.49 -0.17 1.28
N VAL A 7 7.48 -0.59 0.01
CA VAL A 7 6.45 -1.49 -0.54
C VAL A 7 6.27 -2.76 0.30
N CYS A 8 7.36 -3.24 0.90
CA CYS A 8 7.37 -4.44 1.75
C CYS A 8 6.66 -4.19 3.09
N GLN A 9 6.87 -3.04 3.71
CA GLN A 9 6.15 -2.64 4.92
C GLN A 9 4.66 -2.43 4.64
N VAL A 10 4.32 -1.75 3.53
CA VAL A 10 2.92 -1.59 3.11
C VAL A 10 2.22 -2.94 2.96
N ALA A 11 2.89 -3.89 2.28
CA ALA A 11 2.37 -5.24 2.09
C ALA A 11 2.13 -5.95 3.44
N ARG A 12 3.05 -5.80 4.39
CA ARG A 12 2.95 -6.39 5.73
C ARG A 12 1.83 -5.77 6.56
N ILE A 13 1.67 -4.44 6.53
CA ILE A 13 0.59 -3.72 7.24
C ILE A 13 -0.78 -4.08 6.67
N ALA A 14 -0.88 -4.15 5.35
CA ALA A 14 -2.12 -4.49 4.66
C ALA A 14 -2.43 -5.99 4.65
N GLY A 15 -1.50 -6.83 5.10
CA GLY A 15 -1.66 -8.29 5.13
C GLY A 15 -1.79 -8.90 3.73
N CYS A 16 -1.03 -8.39 2.77
CA CYS A 16 -1.11 -8.83 1.38
C CYS A 16 0.27 -9.05 0.74
N HIS A 17 0.28 -9.61 -0.46
CA HIS A 17 1.51 -9.80 -1.22
C HIS A 17 1.99 -8.47 -1.85
N ILE A 18 3.31 -8.31 -1.97
CA ILE A 18 3.94 -7.12 -2.58
C ILE A 18 3.41 -6.89 -4.01
N GLY A 19 3.13 -7.97 -4.74
CA GLY A 19 2.52 -7.90 -6.07
C GLY A 19 1.15 -7.21 -6.07
N THR A 20 0.35 -7.41 -5.02
CA THR A 20 -0.93 -6.73 -4.86
C THR A 20 -0.73 -5.25 -4.62
N VAL A 21 0.21 -4.86 -3.76
CA VAL A 21 0.55 -3.44 -3.52
C VAL A 21 0.93 -2.76 -4.84
N LYS A 22 1.82 -3.38 -5.63
CA LYS A 22 2.20 -2.89 -6.97
C LYS A 22 1.05 -2.83 -7.96
N ASN A 23 0.12 -3.76 -7.89
CA ASN A 23 -1.07 -3.77 -8.75
C ASN A 23 -2.01 -2.62 -8.39
N TYR A 24 -2.22 -2.37 -7.11
CA TYR A 24 -3.03 -1.27 -6.61
C TYR A 24 -2.39 0.09 -6.87
N GLU A 25 -1.05 0.18 -6.80
CA GLU A 25 -0.31 1.35 -7.27
C GLU A 25 -0.54 1.60 -8.76
N ARG A 26 -0.39 0.58 -9.60
CA ARG A 26 -0.64 0.69 -11.05
C ARG A 26 -2.08 1.09 -11.39
N LYS A 27 -3.04 0.68 -10.55
CA LYS A 27 -4.45 1.05 -10.68
C LYS A 27 -4.77 2.44 -10.10
N GLY A 28 -3.83 3.11 -9.45
CA GLY A 28 -4.02 4.44 -8.87
C GLY A 28 -4.75 4.45 -7.52
N TYR A 29 -4.91 3.31 -6.85
CA TYR A 29 -5.50 3.27 -5.51
C TYR A 29 -4.54 3.78 -4.44
N ILE A 30 -3.25 3.54 -4.65
CA ILE A 30 -2.17 4.07 -3.82
C ILE A 30 -1.14 4.77 -4.69
N GLN A 31 -0.44 5.74 -4.11
CA GLN A 31 0.59 6.49 -4.79
C GLN A 31 1.90 6.41 -4.01
N SER A 32 2.97 6.03 -4.71
CA SER A 32 4.32 6.13 -4.18
C SER A 32 4.86 7.54 -4.39
N LEU A 33 5.40 8.12 -3.32
CA LEU A 33 6.26 9.28 -3.38
C LEU A 33 7.66 8.81 -3.78
N ARG A 34 8.27 9.49 -4.74
CA ARG A 34 9.69 9.30 -5.02
C ARG A 34 10.46 10.22 -4.09
N ASP A 35 11.17 9.63 -3.15
CA ASP A 35 12.12 10.37 -2.34
C ASP A 35 13.26 10.89 -3.25
N GLY A 36 13.98 11.94 -2.85
CA GLY A 36 15.08 12.53 -3.62
C GLY A 36 16.16 11.52 -4.04
N ASN A 37 16.18 10.36 -3.40
CA ASN A 37 17.05 9.23 -3.70
C ASN A 37 16.45 8.19 -4.69
N ASN A 38 15.36 8.54 -5.40
CA ASN A 38 14.65 7.72 -6.41
C ASN A 38 14.06 6.40 -5.88
N TYR A 39 13.93 6.27 -4.56
CA TYR A 39 13.23 5.15 -3.94
C TYR A 39 11.73 5.42 -3.86
N ARG A 40 10.94 4.37 -4.09
CA ARG A 40 9.49 4.40 -3.88
C ARG A 40 9.19 4.32 -2.39
N ARG A 41 8.64 5.40 -1.86
CA ARG A 41 8.18 5.48 -0.49
C ARG A 41 6.68 5.70 -0.46
N TYR A 42 6.01 5.10 0.51
CA TYR A 42 4.57 5.23 0.70
C TYR A 42 4.33 5.82 2.08
N SER A 43 3.32 6.68 2.19
CA SER A 43 2.91 7.15 3.51
C SER A 43 2.12 6.07 4.23
N LEU A 44 2.11 6.11 5.56
CA LEU A 44 1.26 5.25 6.40
C LEU A 44 -0.21 5.29 5.97
N GLN A 45 -0.69 6.46 5.54
CA GLN A 45 -2.06 6.66 5.05
C GLN A 45 -2.40 5.77 3.85
N GLU A 46 -1.46 5.57 2.93
CA GLU A 46 -1.62 4.70 1.75
C GLU A 46 -1.68 3.23 2.15
N ALA A 47 -0.89 2.82 3.15
CA ALA A 47 -0.93 1.46 3.69
C ALA A 47 -2.27 1.16 4.37
N LEU A 48 -2.80 2.11 5.15
CA LEU A 48 -4.10 1.99 5.79
C LEU A 48 -5.25 1.94 4.77
N LYS A 49 -5.20 2.78 3.74
CA LYS A 49 -6.16 2.78 2.63
C LYS A 49 -6.19 1.42 1.92
N LEU A 50 -5.02 0.86 1.63
CA LEU A 50 -4.92 -0.46 0.99
C LEU A 50 -5.46 -1.57 1.89
N LYS A 51 -5.19 -1.49 3.20
CA LYS A 51 -5.75 -2.42 4.21
C LYS A 51 -7.27 -2.35 4.25
N GLU A 52 -7.85 -1.16 4.20
CA GLU A 52 -9.31 -0.97 4.21
C GLU A 52 -9.96 -1.57 2.96
N ILE A 53 -9.41 -1.29 1.77
CA ILE A 53 -9.92 -1.85 0.51
C ILE A 53 -9.84 -3.38 0.51
N LEU A 54 -8.73 -3.96 0.99
CA LEU A 54 -8.58 -5.41 1.10
C LEU A 54 -9.51 -6.02 2.15
N GLY A 55 -9.73 -5.33 3.26
CA GLY A 55 -10.65 -5.75 4.32
C GLY A 55 -12.10 -5.83 3.84
N ILE A 56 -12.56 -4.83 3.06
CA ILE A 56 -13.89 -4.82 2.45
C ILE A 56 -14.07 -6.02 1.51
N ARG A 57 -13.05 -6.29 0.69
CA ARG A 57 -13.11 -7.36 -0.32
C ARG A 57 -13.23 -8.77 0.29
N LYS A 58 -12.75 -8.96 1.53
CA LYS A 58 -12.85 -10.25 2.24
C LYS A 58 -14.24 -10.54 2.81
N LYS A 59 -15.08 -9.51 3.00
CA LYS A 59 -16.43 -9.62 3.59
C LYS A 59 -17.55 -9.77 2.55
N GLY A 60 -17.24 -9.74 1.26
CA GLY A 60 -18.23 -9.87 0.17
C GLY A 60 -18.35 -11.28 -0.39
N THR A 61 -17.95 -12.31 0.36
CA THR A 61 -18.01 -13.71 -0.08
C THR A 61 -18.56 -14.57 1.06
N GLU A 62 -19.79 -14.24 1.48
CA GLU A 62 -20.64 -15.06 2.35
C GLU A 62 -22.05 -15.08 1.78
#